data_AF-A0A2G1MED8-F1
#
_entry.id   AF-A0A2G1MED8-F1
#
_cell.length_a   1.000
_cell.length_b   1.000
_cell.length_c   1.000
_cell.angle_alpha   90.00
_cell.angle_beta   90.00
_cell.angle_gamma   90.00
#
_symmetry.space_group_name_H-M   'P 1'
#
loop_
_entity.id
_entity.type
_entity.pdbx_description
1 polymer ?
#
loop_
_entity_poly.entity_id
_entity_poly.type
_entity_poly.pdbx_seq_one_letter_code
_entity_poly.pdbx_strand_id
1 'polypeptide(L)'
;MTRSHLATALRMAALCTLGAAAPAAAQPLDVPFDTYCPPDAQAACFGAATVMGLDPNGDGFLAVRTGPGTQYPMIARIHNGDRVGTYGGVGGWYAISFGPGDRLGWAHGNWLGNHIP
;
A
#
# COMPACT_ATOMS: atom_id res chain seq x y z
N MET A 1 66.25 -17.94 -11.70
CA MET A 1 65.48 -18.77 -10.74
C MET A 1 66.10 -18.48 -9.39
N THR A 2 65.52 -17.71 -8.46
CA THR A 2 64.32 -18.02 -7.67
C THR A 2 63.76 -16.73 -7.02
N ARG A 3 62.44 -16.68 -6.85
CA ARG A 3 61.59 -15.64 -6.22
C ARG A 3 61.88 -15.43 -4.72
N SER A 4 61.54 -14.24 -4.18
CA SER A 4 60.75 -14.05 -2.94
C SER A 4 60.57 -12.54 -2.63
N HIS A 5 59.42 -11.94 -2.96
CA HIS A 5 58.18 -11.79 -2.17
C HIS A 5 58.26 -10.68 -1.09
N LEU A 6 57.85 -9.47 -1.50
CA LEU A 6 57.48 -8.34 -0.66
C LEU A 6 56.25 -8.71 0.19
N ALA A 7 56.34 -8.56 1.51
CA ALA A 7 55.20 -8.60 2.41
C ALA A 7 54.71 -7.16 2.69
N THR A 8 53.72 -6.70 1.92
CA THR A 8 53.00 -5.46 2.24
C THR A 8 51.76 -5.80 3.04
N ALA A 9 51.78 -5.44 4.33
CA ALA A 9 50.66 -5.56 5.24
C ALA A 9 49.53 -4.59 4.83
N LEU A 10 48.40 -5.12 4.38
CA LEU A 10 47.19 -4.36 4.11
C LEU A 10 46.46 -4.08 5.44
N ARG A 11 46.55 -2.85 5.95
CA ARG A 11 45.78 -2.39 7.10
C ARG A 11 44.41 -1.87 6.64
N MET A 12 43.37 -2.52 7.17
CA MET A 12 42.06 -1.95 7.56
C MET A 12 41.40 -0.98 6.56
N ALA A 13 40.54 -1.52 5.69
CA ALA A 13 39.45 -0.74 5.10
C ALA A 13 38.25 -0.78 6.06
N ALA A 14 37.99 0.34 6.73
CA ALA A 14 36.74 0.55 7.45
C ALA A 14 35.59 0.65 6.43
N LEU A 15 34.78 -0.41 6.34
CA LEU A 15 33.62 -0.47 5.47
C LEU A 15 32.48 0.31 6.15
N CYS A 16 32.40 1.62 5.88
CA CYS A 16 31.18 2.38 6.16
C CYS A 16 30.07 1.85 5.25
N THR A 17 29.25 0.92 5.76
CA THR A 17 28.03 0.50 5.08
C THR A 17 27.04 1.65 5.11
N LEU A 18 27.04 2.46 4.05
CA LEU A 18 25.90 3.32 3.74
C LEU A 18 24.68 2.41 3.58
N GLY A 19 23.75 2.49 4.53
CA GLY A 19 22.47 1.81 4.45
C GLY A 19 21.74 2.27 3.20
N ALA A 20 21.48 1.35 2.27
CA ALA A 20 20.54 1.58 1.19
C ALA A 20 19.15 1.76 1.81
N ALA A 21 18.62 2.99 1.76
CA ALA A 21 17.18 3.19 1.93
C ALA A 21 16.51 2.46 0.76
N ALA A 22 16.01 1.25 1.01
CA ALA A 22 15.22 0.53 0.03
C ALA A 22 14.06 1.43 -0.42
N PRO A 23 13.78 1.53 -1.73
CA PRO A 23 12.57 2.21 -2.15
C PRO A 23 11.38 1.53 -1.46
N ALA A 24 10.40 2.31 -1.02
CA ALA A 24 9.15 1.80 -0.47
C ALA A 24 8.39 1.02 -1.55
N ALA A 25 8.84 -0.20 -1.85
CA ALA A 25 8.18 -1.11 -2.75
C ALA A 25 6.80 -1.39 -2.14
N ALA A 26 5.76 -1.09 -2.91
CA ALA A 26 4.39 -1.40 -2.53
C ALA A 26 4.34 -2.89 -2.14
N GLN A 27 4.03 -3.16 -0.87
CA GLN A 27 3.87 -4.53 -0.38
C GLN A 27 2.76 -5.19 -1.23
N PRO A 28 2.97 -6.42 -1.74
CA PRO A 28 1.94 -7.10 -2.54
C PRO A 28 0.69 -7.34 -1.70
N LEU A 29 -0.48 -7.36 -2.36
CA LEU A 29 -1.74 -7.69 -1.71
C LEU A 29 -1.86 -9.21 -1.53
N ASP A 30 -2.28 -9.63 -0.34
CA ASP A 30 -2.56 -11.04 -0.03
C ASP A 30 -3.82 -11.51 -0.76
N VAL A 31 -4.78 -10.60 -0.97
CA VAL A 31 -5.96 -10.83 -1.81
C VAL A 31 -5.93 -9.78 -2.93
N PRO A 32 -5.47 -10.16 -4.14
CA PRO A 32 -5.48 -9.26 -5.28
C PRO A 32 -6.92 -9.04 -5.79
N PHE A 33 -7.12 -7.96 -6.54
CA PHE A 33 -8.37 -7.66 -7.24
C PHE A 33 -8.08 -7.06 -8.61
N ASP A 34 -9.01 -7.24 -9.54
CA ASP A 34 -8.88 -6.70 -10.88
C ASP A 34 -9.19 -5.20 -10.89
N THR A 35 -8.25 -4.42 -11.43
CA THR A 35 -8.45 -3.00 -11.74
C THR A 35 -8.84 -2.78 -13.19
N TYR A 36 -9.28 -3.84 -13.88
CA TYR A 36 -9.66 -3.78 -15.29
C TYR A 36 -11.18 -3.74 -15.41
N CYS A 37 -11.68 -2.73 -16.12
CA CYS A 37 -13.08 -2.63 -16.49
C CYS A 37 -13.20 -3.00 -17.97
N PRO A 38 -14.00 -4.02 -18.30
CA PRO A 38 -14.35 -4.32 -19.68
C PRO A 38 -14.99 -3.10 -20.39
N PRO A 39 -14.75 -2.90 -21.70
CA PRO A 39 -15.29 -1.78 -22.48
C PRO A 39 -16.82 -1.64 -22.48
N ASP A 40 -17.54 -2.72 -22.24
CA ASP A 40 -19.00 -2.78 -22.22
C ASP A 40 -19.61 -2.53 -20.83
N ALA A 41 -18.78 -2.41 -19.78
CA ALA A 41 -19.21 -2.23 -18.39
C ALA A 41 -18.74 -0.90 -17.75
N GLN A 42 -18.36 0.08 -18.58
CA GLN A 42 -17.62 1.29 -18.19
C GLN A 42 -18.19 2.10 -17.00
N ALA A 43 -19.49 2.01 -16.73
CA ALA A 43 -20.17 2.79 -15.68
C ALA A 43 -20.48 2.01 -14.39
N ALA A 44 -20.04 0.75 -14.27
CA ALA A 44 -20.40 -0.10 -13.12
C ALA A 44 -19.19 -0.71 -12.37
N CYS A 45 -17.99 -0.70 -12.96
CA CYS A 45 -16.84 -1.41 -12.38
C CYS A 45 -15.94 -0.56 -11.49
N PHE A 46 -15.96 0.77 -11.64
CA PHE A 46 -15.15 1.68 -10.84
C PHE A 46 -15.99 2.81 -10.30
N GLY A 47 -15.98 2.95 -8.98
CA GLY A 47 -16.54 4.11 -8.31
C GLY A 47 -15.46 4.94 -7.64
N ALA A 48 -15.90 5.99 -6.95
CA ALA A 48 -15.09 6.74 -6.01
C ALA A 48 -15.86 6.96 -4.71
N ALA A 49 -15.13 7.12 -3.62
CA ALA A 49 -15.69 7.43 -2.31
C ALA A 49 -14.81 8.43 -1.57
N THR A 50 -15.37 8.99 -0.49
CA THR A 50 -14.63 9.82 0.47
C THR A 50 -14.61 9.13 1.82
N VAL A 51 -13.44 9.09 2.46
CA VAL A 51 -13.31 8.59 3.83
C VAL A 51 -14.01 9.55 4.77
N MET A 52 -14.95 9.07 5.58
CA MET A 52 -15.80 9.91 6.42
C MET A 52 -16.19 9.18 7.72
N GLY A 53 -16.49 9.96 8.76
CA GLY A 53 -17.06 9.47 10.02
C GLY A 53 -16.04 8.94 11.03
N LEU A 54 -14.73 8.99 10.75
CA LEU A 54 -13.71 8.56 11.70
C LEU A 54 -13.72 9.46 12.95
N ASP A 55 -13.59 8.86 14.13
CA ASP A 55 -13.53 9.59 15.41
C ASP A 55 -12.14 10.22 15.60
N PRO A 56 -12.02 11.56 15.63
CA PRO A 56 -10.74 12.23 15.84
C PRO A 56 -10.18 12.06 17.27
N ASN A 57 -11.00 11.63 18.24
CA ASN A 57 -10.55 11.32 19.60
C ASN A 57 -10.20 9.82 19.79
N GLY A 58 -10.49 9.00 18.78
CA GLY A 58 -10.14 7.58 18.73
C GLY A 58 -8.78 7.35 18.09
N ASP A 59 -8.69 6.34 17.23
CA ASP A 59 -7.50 6.11 16.41
C ASP A 59 -7.37 7.11 15.25
N GLY A 60 -8.49 7.68 14.78
CA GLY A 60 -8.54 8.79 13.83
C GLY A 60 -8.20 8.42 12.39
N PHE A 61 -8.10 7.12 12.06
CA PHE A 61 -7.74 6.66 10.72
C PHE A 61 -8.57 5.43 10.29
N LEU A 62 -8.71 5.27 8.98
CA LEU A 62 -9.16 4.04 8.35
C LEU A 62 -7.95 3.20 7.93
N ALA A 63 -7.88 1.97 8.43
CA ALA A 63 -6.82 1.03 8.08
C ALA A 63 -7.01 0.52 6.64
N VAL A 64 -5.96 0.64 5.82
CA VAL A 64 -5.88 -0.05 4.52
C VAL A 64 -5.06 -1.31 4.68
N ARG A 65 -5.57 -2.44 4.17
CA ARG A 65 -5.03 -3.78 4.40
C ARG A 65 -4.74 -4.53 3.10
N THR A 66 -3.93 -5.58 3.20
CA THR A 66 -3.58 -6.48 2.08
C THR A 66 -4.73 -7.38 1.63
N GLY A 67 -5.81 -7.51 2.41
CA GLY A 67 -6.99 -8.30 2.09
C GLY A 67 -8.24 -7.89 2.90
N PRO A 68 -9.43 -8.43 2.57
CA PRO A 68 -10.70 -8.09 3.20
C PRO A 68 -10.84 -8.75 4.58
N GLY A 69 -10.42 -8.04 5.63
CA GLY A 69 -10.55 -8.50 7.01
C GLY A 69 -9.49 -7.95 7.95
N THR A 70 -9.76 -8.02 9.25
CA THR A 70 -8.84 -7.53 10.28
C THR A 70 -7.63 -8.45 10.49
N GLN A 71 -7.71 -9.72 10.05
CA GLN A 71 -6.58 -10.66 10.07
C GLN A 71 -5.49 -10.31 9.04
N TYR A 72 -5.81 -9.53 8.00
CA TYR A 72 -4.84 -9.15 6.98
C TYR A 72 -3.95 -7.98 7.47
N PRO A 73 -2.64 -8.00 7.17
CA PRO A 73 -1.72 -6.90 7.48
C PRO A 73 -2.23 -5.53 7.05
N MET A 74 -2.01 -4.52 7.90
CA MET A 74 -2.25 -3.12 7.56
C MET A 74 -1.03 -2.54 6.81
N ILE A 75 -1.29 -1.87 5.70
CA ILE A 75 -0.28 -1.30 4.79
C ILE A 75 -0.34 0.22 4.67
N ALA A 76 -1.43 0.84 5.13
CA ALA A 76 -1.56 2.29 5.22
C ALA A 76 -2.66 2.72 6.19
N ARG A 77 -2.66 4.03 6.48
CA ARG A 77 -3.70 4.76 7.20
C ARG A 77 -4.19 5.90 6.31
N ILE A 78 -5.49 6.01 6.13
CA ILE A 78 -6.15 7.11 5.40
C ILE A 78 -7.14 7.79 6.33
N HIS A 79 -7.46 9.06 6.08
CA HIS A 79 -8.13 9.95 7.05
C HIS A 79 -9.39 10.58 6.46
N ASN A 80 -10.23 11.15 7.32
CA ASN A 80 -11.44 11.86 6.89
C ASN A 80 -11.11 12.89 5.80
N GLY A 81 -11.88 12.88 4.72
CA GLY A 81 -11.70 13.76 3.56
C GLY A 81 -10.84 13.16 2.44
N ASP A 82 -10.08 12.09 2.70
CA ASP A 82 -9.31 11.42 1.66
C ASP A 82 -10.26 10.83 0.60
N ARG A 83 -9.93 11.03 -0.68
CA ARG A 83 -10.62 10.42 -1.81
C ARG A 83 -9.97 9.09 -2.16
N VAL A 84 -10.79 8.11 -2.47
CA VAL A 84 -10.37 6.77 -2.91
C VAL A 84 -11.14 6.35 -4.15
N GLY A 85 -10.51 5.59 -5.04
CA GLY A 85 -11.22 4.82 -6.05
C GLY A 85 -11.74 3.52 -5.43
N THR A 86 -12.81 2.94 -5.97
CA THR A 86 -13.42 1.70 -5.49
C THR A 86 -13.64 0.71 -6.63
N TYR A 87 -13.28 -0.55 -6.43
CA TYR A 87 -13.22 -1.58 -7.49
C TYR A 87 -14.18 -2.76 -7.23
N GLY A 88 -15.11 -2.58 -6.28
CA GLY A 88 -15.99 -3.64 -5.78
C GLY A 88 -15.68 -4.01 -4.33
N GLY A 89 -16.38 -5.02 -3.82
CA GLY A 89 -16.27 -5.40 -2.41
C GLY A 89 -16.55 -6.86 -2.11
N VAL A 90 -16.03 -7.31 -0.97
CA VAL A 90 -16.23 -8.65 -0.41
C VAL A 90 -16.69 -8.48 1.04
N GLY A 91 -17.96 -8.83 1.30
CA GLY A 91 -18.59 -8.54 2.58
C GLY A 91 -18.59 -7.04 2.87
N GLY A 92 -18.13 -6.64 4.07
CA GLY A 92 -18.02 -5.23 4.46
C GLY A 92 -16.77 -4.50 3.97
N TRP A 93 -15.95 -5.11 3.10
CA TRP A 93 -14.67 -4.56 2.66
C TRP A 93 -14.71 -4.16 1.18
N TYR A 94 -14.12 -3.03 0.86
CA TYR A 94 -13.96 -2.52 -0.49
C TYR A 94 -12.51 -2.60 -0.94
N ALA A 95 -12.31 -3.04 -2.17
CA ALA A 95 -11.06 -2.88 -2.90
C ALA A 95 -10.93 -1.40 -3.31
N ILE A 96 -9.82 -0.77 -2.97
CA ILE A 96 -9.60 0.66 -3.17
C ILE A 96 -8.26 0.99 -3.82
N SER A 97 -8.24 2.12 -4.52
CA SER A 97 -7.01 2.85 -4.84
C SER A 97 -6.93 4.09 -3.94
N PHE A 98 -5.74 4.41 -3.45
CA PHE A 98 -5.56 5.50 -2.49
C PHE A 98 -4.17 6.15 -2.57
N GLY A 99 -4.12 7.41 -2.14
CA GLY A 99 -2.90 8.17 -2.00
C GLY A 99 -2.13 8.39 -3.31
N PRO A 100 -0.89 8.89 -3.24
CA PRO A 100 -0.07 9.11 -4.42
C PRO A 100 0.30 7.80 -5.12
N GLY A 101 0.17 7.78 -6.46
CA GLY A 101 0.53 6.64 -7.28
C GLY A 101 -0.49 5.49 -7.26
N ASP A 102 -1.76 5.78 -6.92
CA ASP A 102 -2.89 4.85 -6.97
C ASP A 102 -2.59 3.50 -6.30
N ARG A 103 -2.01 3.56 -5.10
CA ARG A 103 -1.71 2.37 -4.32
C ARG A 103 -3.00 1.57 -4.08
N LEU A 104 -2.90 0.25 -4.17
CA LEU A 104 -4.04 -0.63 -4.03
C LEU A 104 -4.13 -1.22 -2.62
N GLY A 105 -5.34 -1.53 -2.17
CA GLY A 105 -5.57 -2.21 -0.90
C GLY A 105 -7.05 -2.40 -0.58
N TRP A 106 -7.33 -2.84 0.64
CA TRP A 106 -8.69 -3.09 1.14
C TRP A 106 -9.02 -2.22 2.35
N ALA A 107 -10.20 -1.62 2.36
CA ALA A 107 -10.68 -0.80 3.48
C ALA A 107 -12.14 -1.16 3.82
N HIS A 108 -12.52 -1.00 5.09
CA HIS A 108 -13.88 -1.31 5.53
C HIS A 108 -14.87 -0.23 5.05
N GLY A 109 -15.98 -0.65 4.44
CA GLY A 109 -16.95 0.21 3.76
C GLY A 109 -17.74 1.15 4.68
N ASN A 110 -17.87 0.83 5.98
CA ASN A 110 -18.57 1.71 6.95
C ASN A 110 -18.03 3.15 7.00
N TRP A 111 -16.78 3.35 6.57
CA TRP A 111 -16.09 4.63 6.61
C TRP A 111 -15.92 5.25 5.22
N LEU A 112 -16.54 4.66 4.19
CA LEU A 112 -16.54 5.17 2.82
C LEU A 112 -17.92 5.76 2.52
N GLY A 113 -17.99 7.08 2.40
CA GLY A 113 -19.20 7.83 2.07
C GLY A 113 -19.14 8.46 0.68
N ASN A 114 -20.19 9.21 0.33
CA ASN A 114 -20.31 9.97 -0.93
C ASN A 114 -19.95 9.15 -2.17
N HIS A 115 -20.52 7.96 -2.30
CA HIS A 115 -20.23 7.07 -3.42
C HIS A 115 -20.64 7.70 -4.75
N ILE A 116 -19.68 7.72 -5.67
CA ILE A 116 -19.86 8.10 -7.06
C ILE A 116 -19.68 6.81 -7.86
N PRO A 117 -20.73 6.29 -8.51
CA PRO A 117 -20.66 5.09 -9.32
C PRO A 117 -19.89 5.31 -10.63
#